data_AF-A0A431IZJ7-F1
#
_entry.id   AF-A0A431IZJ7-F1
#
_cell.length_a   1.000
_cell.length_b   1.000
_cell.length_c   1.000
_cell.angle_alpha   90.00
_cell.angle_beta   90.00
_cell.angle_gamma   90.00
#
_symmetry.space_group_name_H-M   'P 1'
#
loop_
_entity.id
_entity.type
_entity.pdbx_description
1 polymer ?
#
loop_
_entity_poly.entity_id
_entity_poly.type
_entity_poly.pdbx_seq_one_letter_code
_entity_poly.pdbx_strand_id
1 'polypeptide(L)'
;MADFTISLDEAKAWTTSWRTNPPKDLAKGHLIPGDALRELLATDGVVDVRAYMGVDATGTQKLAYVGVDANGKDLISADHLIYDTTQPCPKCCDPSSPLFTP
;
A
#
# COMPACT_ATOMS: atom_id res chain seq x y z
N MET A 1 10.51 2.34 16.09
CA MET A 1 9.77 2.77 14.89
C MET A 1 9.42 1.50 14.15
N ALA A 2 8.16 1.29 13.80
CA ALA A 2 7.79 0.11 13.04
C ALA A 2 8.32 0.29 11.62
N ASP A 3 9.15 -0.64 11.15
CA ASP A 3 9.65 -0.61 9.79
C ASP A 3 8.52 -1.05 8.86
N PHE A 4 7.86 -0.05 8.28
CA PHE A 4 6.72 -0.25 7.41
C PHE A 4 7.11 -0.34 5.94
N THR A 5 8.41 -0.42 5.65
CA THR A 5 8.98 -0.14 4.35
C THR A 5 9.30 -1.42 3.59
N ILE A 6 9.11 -1.40 2.28
CA ILE A 6 9.46 -2.48 1.35
C ILE A 6 10.45 -1.96 0.31
N SER A 7 11.24 -2.86 -0.26
CA SER A 7 12.15 -2.49 -1.34
C SER A 7 11.40 -2.18 -2.65
N LEU A 8 12.03 -1.39 -3.52
CA LEU A 8 11.50 -1.13 -4.86
C LEU A 8 11.32 -2.41 -5.69
N ASP A 9 12.21 -3.39 -5.51
CA ASP A 9 12.12 -4.65 -6.24
C ASP A 9 10.96 -5.51 -5.73
N GLU A 10 10.68 -5.51 -4.42
CA GLU A 10 9.47 -6.12 -3.87
C GLU A 10 8.21 -5.43 -4.39
N ALA A 11 8.17 -4.09 -4.37
CA ALA A 11 7.04 -3.33 -4.89
C ALA A 11 6.77 -3.64 -6.37
N LYS A 12 7.81 -3.74 -7.20
CA LYS A 12 7.71 -4.15 -8.60
C LYS A 12 7.20 -5.59 -8.73
N ALA A 13 7.70 -6.51 -7.92
CA ALA A 13 7.28 -7.91 -7.96
C ALA A 13 5.79 -8.02 -7.63
N TRP A 14 5.32 -7.35 -6.58
CA TRP A 14 3.95 -7.43 -6.13
C TRP A 14 2.97 -6.78 -7.10
N THR A 15 3.29 -5.59 -7.60
CA THR A 15 2.47 -4.89 -8.61
C THR A 15 2.44 -5.63 -9.94
N THR A 16 3.50 -6.37 -10.28
CA THR A 16 3.50 -7.27 -11.43
C THR A 16 2.62 -8.48 -11.18
N SER A 17 2.75 -9.13 -10.02
CA SER A 17 1.91 -10.27 -9.61
C SER A 17 0.43 -9.92 -9.62
N TRP A 18 0.05 -8.74 -9.11
CA TRP A 18 -1.33 -8.25 -9.19
C TRP A 18 -1.85 -8.15 -10.63
N ARG A 19 -1.03 -7.64 -11.56
CA ARG A 19 -1.44 -7.46 -12.96
C ARG A 19 -1.50 -8.76 -13.76
N THR A 20 -0.65 -9.73 -13.44
CA THR A 20 -0.52 -10.98 -14.20
C THR A 20 -1.30 -12.14 -13.59
N ASN A 21 -1.49 -12.13 -12.27
CA ASN A 21 -2.19 -13.14 -11.50
C ASN A 21 -2.98 -12.49 -10.36
N PRO A 22 -4.02 -11.70 -10.67
CA PRO A 22 -4.83 -11.07 -9.65
C PRO A 22 -5.49 -12.14 -8.76
N PRO A 23 -5.61 -11.88 -7.45
CA PRO A 23 -6.29 -12.79 -6.54
C PRO A 23 -7.77 -12.87 -6.89
N LYS A 24 -8.33 -14.08 -6.85
CA LYS A 24 -9.74 -14.34 -7.19
C LYS A 24 -10.69 -13.79 -6.15
N ASP A 25 -10.35 -13.96 -4.88
CA ASP A 25 -11.09 -13.39 -3.76
C ASP A 25 -10.51 -12.02 -3.45
N LEU A 26 -11.25 -10.95 -3.78
CA LEU A 26 -10.80 -9.59 -3.60
C LEU A 26 -10.89 -9.15 -2.13
N ALA A 27 -9.88 -8.41 -1.68
CA ALA A 27 -9.93 -7.74 -0.40
C ALA A 27 -11.02 -6.66 -0.47
N LYS A 28 -11.89 -6.62 0.53
CA LYS A 28 -12.96 -5.61 0.63
C LYS A 28 -12.41 -4.21 0.95
N GLY A 29 -11.22 -4.18 1.51
CA GLY A 29 -10.51 -2.97 1.91
C GLY A 29 -9.21 -3.34 2.60
N HIS A 30 -8.41 -2.31 2.82
CA HIS A 30 -7.10 -2.40 3.46
C HIS A 30 -7.02 -1.34 4.55
N LEU A 31 -6.62 -1.76 5.75
CA LEU A 31 -6.29 -0.81 6.80
C LEU A 31 -4.94 -0.17 6.48
N ILE A 32 -4.91 1.17 6.48
CA ILE A 32 -3.68 1.95 6.39
C ILE A 32 -3.34 2.42 7.81
N PRO A 33 -2.20 2.01 8.39
CA PRO A 33 -1.78 2.55 9.67
C PRO A 33 -1.61 4.08 9.58
N GLY A 34 -2.27 4.81 10.47
CA GLY A 34 -2.23 6.27 10.45
C GLY A 34 -0.82 6.84 10.62
N ASP A 35 0.02 6.19 11.43
CA ASP A 35 1.41 6.59 11.63
C ASP A 35 2.25 6.43 10.36
N ALA A 36 2.07 5.34 9.61
CA ALA A 36 2.75 5.11 8.33
C ALA A 36 2.36 6.18 7.30
N LEU A 37 1.06 6.52 7.22
CA LEU A 37 0.59 7.58 6.31
C LEU A 37 1.12 8.96 6.71
N ARG A 38 1.17 9.27 8.01
CA ARG A 38 1.73 10.52 8.53
C ARG A 38 3.22 10.64 8.26
N GLU A 39 3.97 9.54 8.43
CA GLU A 39 5.40 9.50 8.15
C GLU A 39 5.69 9.74 6.66
N LEU A 40 4.93 9.08 5.78
CA LEU A 40 5.04 9.30 4.33
C LEU A 40 4.72 10.75 3.94
N LEU A 41 3.64 11.32 4.47
CA LEU A 41 3.24 12.70 4.20
C LEU A 41 4.18 13.75 4.83
N ALA A 42 4.94 13.38 5.86
CA ALA A 42 5.93 14.26 6.48
C ALA A 42 7.27 14.30 5.71
N THR A 43 7.43 13.46 4.68
CA THR A 43 8.64 13.43 3.85
C THR A 43 8.69 14.67 2.96
N ASP A 44 9.87 15.30 2.87
CA ASP A 44 10.04 16.53 2.10
C ASP A 44 9.66 16.35 0.63
N GLY A 45 8.99 17.35 0.07
CA GLY A 45 8.49 17.33 -1.31
C GLY A 45 7.25 16.46 -1.56
N VAL A 46 6.75 15.70 -0.57
CA VAL A 46 5.49 14.95 -0.69
C VAL A 46 4.30 15.88 -0.47
N VAL A 47 3.37 15.92 -1.43
CA VAL A 47 2.10 16.65 -1.30
C VAL A 47 0.88 15.72 -1.35
N ASP A 48 1.04 14.57 -2.01
CA ASP A 48 0.00 13.55 -2.20
C ASP A 48 0.57 12.14 -1.97
N VAL A 49 -0.32 11.15 -1.85
CA VAL A 49 0.06 9.73 -1.73
C VAL A 49 -0.63 8.92 -2.82
N ARG A 50 0.14 8.06 -3.51
CA ARG A 50 -0.37 7.09 -4.48
C ARG A 50 -0.29 5.69 -3.91
N ALA A 51 -1.35 4.93 -4.08
CA ALA A 51 -1.42 3.52 -3.70
C ALA A 51 -1.41 2.62 -4.95
N TYR A 52 -0.58 1.58 -4.92
CA TYR A 52 -0.51 0.56 -5.94
C TYR A 52 -1.00 -0.78 -5.39
N MET A 53 -1.86 -1.45 -6.14
CA MET A 53 -2.31 -2.80 -5.81
C MET A 53 -1.17 -3.81 -6.01
N GLY A 54 -0.99 -4.68 -5.03
CA GLY A 54 0.05 -5.71 -5.04
C GLY A 54 -0.45 -7.06 -4.54
N VAL A 55 0.26 -8.11 -4.93
CA VAL A 55 0.12 -9.45 -4.34
C VAL A 55 1.50 -9.88 -3.88
N ASP A 56 1.64 -10.13 -2.58
CA ASP A 56 2.91 -10.58 -2.03
C ASP A 56 3.22 -12.05 -2.43
N ALA A 57 4.41 -12.53 -2.03
CA ALA A 57 4.85 -13.89 -2.34
C ALA A 57 3.95 -14.99 -1.72
N THR A 58 3.13 -14.66 -0.72
CA THR A 58 2.18 -15.58 -0.08
C THR A 58 0.81 -15.60 -0.77
N GLY A 59 0.60 -14.75 -1.77
CA GLY A 59 -0.69 -14.58 -2.43
C GLY A 59 -1.62 -13.60 -1.72
N THR A 60 -1.12 -12.86 -0.72
CA THR A 60 -1.91 -11.91 0.05
C THR A 60 -1.97 -10.57 -0.68
N GLN A 61 -3.17 -9.97 -0.72
CA GLN A 61 -3.38 -8.66 -1.30
C GLN A 61 -2.79 -7.55 -0.44
N LYS A 62 -1.95 -6.73 -1.05
CA LYS A 62 -1.28 -5.59 -0.43
C LYS A 62 -1.58 -4.30 -1.18
N LEU A 63 -1.41 -3.17 -0.50
CA LEU A 63 -1.26 -1.86 -1.12
C LEU A 63 0.14 -1.33 -0.80
N ALA A 64 0.89 -1.00 -1.85
CA ALA A 64 2.14 -0.28 -1.73
C ALA A 64 1.88 1.23 -1.86
N TYR A 65 2.33 2.04 -0.91
CA TYR A 65 2.17 3.50 -0.95
C TYR A 65 3.49 4.20 -1.29
N VAL A 66 3.37 5.24 -2.12
CA VAL A 66 4.47 6.14 -2.46
C VAL A 66 4.03 7.60 -2.33
N GLY A 67 4.97 8.46 -1.97
CA GLY A 67 4.76 9.90 -1.95
C GLY A 67 4.76 10.46 -3.37
N VAL A 68 3.97 11.50 -3.59
CA VAL A 68 3.82 12.16 -4.89
C VAL A 68 4.17 13.63 -4.72
N ASP A 69 5.00 14.16 -5.61
CA ASP A 69 5.41 15.56 -5.61
C ASP A 69 4.34 16.49 -6.21
N ALA A 70 4.56 17.81 -6.09
CA ALA A 70 3.67 18.83 -6.65
C ALA A 70 3.49 18.78 -8.17
N ASN A 71 4.31 18.01 -8.89
CA ASN A 71 4.21 17.79 -10.32
C ASN A 71 3.46 16.47 -10.65
N GLY A 72 2.97 15.74 -9.65
CA GLY A 72 2.30 14.45 -9.82
C GLY A 72 3.26 13.28 -10.05
N LYS A 73 4.56 13.46 -9.78
CA LYS A 73 5.59 12.43 -9.95
C LYS A 73 5.77 11.64 -8.67
N ASP A 74 5.81 10.32 -8.81
CA ASP A 74 6.09 9.43 -7.68
C ASP A 74 7.54 9.60 -7.23
N LEU A 75 7.71 9.76 -5.93
CA LEU A 75 8.98 9.88 -5.27
C LEU A 75 9.43 8.48 -4.82
N ILE A 76 10.21 7.80 -5.66
CA ILE A 76 10.59 6.38 -5.52
C ILE A 76 12.12 6.16 -5.55
N SER A 77 12.93 7.18 -5.28
CA SER A 77 14.40 7.09 -5.22
C SER A 77 14.90 6.44 -3.92
N ALA A 78 16.20 6.18 -3.83
CA ALA A 78 16.84 5.42 -2.72
C ALA A 78 16.53 5.93 -1.31
N ASP A 79 16.15 7.21 -1.18
CA ASP A 79 15.79 7.86 0.10
C ASP A 79 14.27 7.88 0.36
N HIS A 80 13.45 7.33 -0.54
CA HIS A 80 12.00 7.36 -0.44
C HIS A 80 11.44 5.98 -0.14
N LEU A 81 10.72 5.93 0.97
CA LEU A 81 10.18 4.72 1.57
C LEU A 81 8.91 4.29 0.82
N ILE A 82 8.87 3.04 0.39
CA ILE A 82 7.65 2.40 -0.12
C ILE A 82 7.00 1.70 1.06
N TYR A 83 5.77 2.07 1.42
CA TYR A 83 5.13 1.48 2.59
C TYR A 83 4.24 0.30 2.21
N ASP A 84 4.37 -0.83 2.89
CA ASP A 84 3.32 -1.86 2.94
C ASP A 84 3.17 -2.46 4.34
N THR A 85 2.21 -1.92 5.07
CA THR A 85 1.62 -2.63 6.22
C THR A 85 0.11 -2.65 6.13
N THR A 86 -0.38 -2.77 4.91
CA THR A 86 -1.80 -2.97 4.73
C THR A 86 -2.24 -4.32 5.22
N GLN A 87 -3.27 -4.31 6.05
CA GLN A 87 -3.92 -5.52 6.52
C GLN A 87 -5.21 -5.68 5.73
N PRO A 88 -5.33 -6.71 4.86
CA PRO A 88 -6.54 -6.93 4.12
C PRO A 88 -7.68 -7.41 5.05
N CYS A 89 -8.91 -6.97 4.76
CA CYS A 89 -10.11 -7.57 5.36
C CYS A 89 -10.15 -9.08 5.14
N PRO A 90 -10.66 -9.91 6.08
CA PRO A 90 -11.60 -9.56 7.15
C PRO A 90 -11.04 -9.54 8.58
N LYS A 91 -9.75 -9.85 8.82
CA LYS A 91 -9.22 -9.91 10.21
C LYS A 91 -9.21 -8.55 10.93
N CYS A 92 -9.12 -7.45 10.19
CA CYS A 92 -8.85 -6.12 10.75
C CYS A 92 -9.88 -5.06 10.32
N CYS A 93 -10.98 -5.48 9.72
CA CYS A 93 -12.01 -4.58 9.21
C CYS A 93 -13.20 -4.51 10.14
N ASP A 94 -13.86 -3.36 10.17
CA ASP A 94 -15.09 -3.14 10.91
C ASP A 94 -16.25 -3.91 10.23
N PRO A 95 -16.76 -4.99 10.84
CA PRO A 95 -17.83 -5.79 10.24
C PRO A 95 -19.18 -5.05 10.23
N SER A 96 -19.31 -3.93 10.95
CA SER A 96 -20.52 -3.10 10.97
C SER A 96 -20.57 -2.05 9.86
N SER A 97 -19.46 -1.84 9.14
CA SER A 97 -19.40 -0.89 8.04
C SER A 97 -20.32 -1.32 6.89
N PRO A 98 -21.11 -0.41 6.30
CA PRO A 98 -21.91 -0.71 5.11
C PRO A 98 -21.04 -1.07 3.89
N LEU A 99 -19.73 -0.80 3.94
CA LEU A 99 -18.76 -1.19 2.92
C LEU A 99 -18.20 -2.62 3.13
N PHE A 100 -18.58 -3.31 4.21
CA PHE A 100 -18.12 -4.66 4.53
C PHE A 100 -18.97 -5.76 3.89
N THR A 101 -20.21 -5.47 3.50
CA THR A 101 -21.09 -6.42 2.80
C THR A 101 -20.99 -6.22 1.28
N PRO A 102 -20.97 -7.31 0.48
CA PRO A 102 -20.97 -7.24 -0.98
C PRO A 102 -22.26 -6.64 -1.56
#